data_AF-A0A0A2BQ76-F1
#
_entry.id   AF-A0A0A2BQ76-F1
#
_cell.length_a   1.000
_cell.length_b   1.000
_cell.length_c   1.000
_cell.angle_alpha   90.00
_cell.angle_beta   90.00
_cell.angle_gamma   90.00
#
_symmetry.space_group_name_H-M   'P 1'
#
loop_
_entity.id
_entity.type
_entity.pdbx_description
1 polymer ?
#
loop_
_entity_poly.entity_id
_entity_poly.type
_entity_poly.pdbx_seq_one_letter_code
_entity_poly.pdbx_strand_id
1 'polypeptide(L)' 'MLISILSWVWVSSGLILILLVLLHSPKGDGMGGLAASGSSMFSSASSAEATLNKATWFALAMFLGIAVVLSAGWLK' A
#
# COMPACT_ATOMS: atom_id res chain seq x y z
N MET A 1 1.61 20.12 19.24
CA MET A 1 0.41 20.17 18.34
C MET A 1 0.69 19.48 17.01
N LEU A 2 1.79 19.82 16.33
CA LEU A 2 2.18 19.22 15.05
C LEU A 2 2.29 17.69 15.08
N ILE A 3 2.94 17.12 16.10
CA ILE A 3 3.09 15.66 16.26
C ILE A 3 1.72 14.97 16.40
N SER A 4 0.77 15.59 17.11
CA SER A 4 -0.59 15.04 17.28
C SER A 4 -1.35 15.01 15.94
N ILE A 5 -1.24 16.07 15.14
CA ILE A 5 -1.82 16.12 13.79
C ILE A 5 -1.17 15.03 12.92
N LEU A 6 0.16 14.92 12.95
CA LEU A 6 0.91 13.96 12.15
C LEU A 6 0.59 12.51 12.56
N SER A 7 0.37 12.25 13.85
CA SER A 7 -0.09 10.96 14.37
C SER A 7 -1.50 10.62 13.88
N TRP A 8 -2.41 11.60 13.83
CA TRP A 8 -3.75 11.39 13.27
C TRP A 8 -3.71 11.09 11.77
N VAL A 9 -2.86 11.79 11.02
CA VAL A 9 -2.64 11.51 9.59
C VAL A 9 -2.02 10.12 9.40
N TRP A 10 -1.11 9.72 10.28
CA TRP A 10 -0.51 8.39 10.24
C TRP A 10 -1.56 7.29 10.44
N VAL A 11 -2.40 7.41 11.47
CA VAL A 11 -3.49 6.46 11.74
C VAL A 11 -4.49 6.40 10.58
N SER A 12 -4.91 7.55 10.04
CA SER A 12 -5.84 7.57 8.91
C SER A 12 -5.24 6.96 7.65
N SER A 13 -3.94 7.18 7.38
CA SER A 13 -3.24 6.54 6.27
C SER A 13 -3.17 5.03 6.42
N GLY A 14 -2.99 4.52 7.65
CA GLY A 14 -3.06 3.09 7.95
C GLY A 14 -4.44 2.49 7.72
N LEU A 15 -5.50 3.20 8.11
CA LEU A 15 -6.87 2.76 7.87
C LEU A 15 -7.18 2.70 6.36
N ILE A 16 -6.78 3.71 5.60
CA ILE A 16 -6.90 3.73 4.14
C ILE A 16 -6.15 2.56 3.53
N LEU A 17 -4.93 2.26 3.99
CA LEU A 17 -4.16 1.11 3.53
C LEU A 17 -4.88 -0.22 3.77
N ILE A 18 -5.45 -0.42 4.94
CA ILE A 18 -6.23 -1.63 5.24
C ILE A 18 -7.39 -1.76 4.23
N LEU A 19 -8.14 -0.69 3.99
CA LEU A 19 -9.22 -0.69 3.01
C LEU A 19 -8.70 -1.00 1.60
N LEU A 20 -7.62 -0.35 1.16
CA LEU A 20 -7.02 -0.58 -0.17
C LEU A 20 -6.56 -2.04 -0.34
N VAL A 21 -5.95 -2.64 0.68
CA VAL A 21 -5.53 -4.04 0.67
C VAL A 21 -6.75 -4.97 0.60
N LEU A 22 -7.81 -4.69 1.36
CA LEU A 22 -9.04 -5.49 1.29
C LEU A 22 -9.78 -5.36 -0.05
N LEU A 23 -9.66 -4.20 -0.73
CA LEU A 23 -10.17 -4.02 -2.08
C LEU A 23 -9.37 -4.78 -3.15
N HIS A 24 -8.15 -5.23 -2.84
CA HIS A 24 -7.44 -6.11 -3.77
C HIS A 24 -8.18 -7.44 -3.81
N SER A 25 -8.70 -7.79 -5.00
CA SER A 25 -9.16 -9.13 -5.27
C SER A 25 -8.07 -10.11 -4.84
N PRO A 26 -8.41 -11.19 -4.09
CA PRO A 26 -7.44 -12.21 -3.77
C PRO A 26 -6.97 -12.82 -5.08
N LYS A 27 -5.79 -12.39 -5.55
CA LYS A 27 -5.14 -13.01 -6.70
C LYS A 27 -4.82 -14.42 -6.24
N GLY A 28 -5.58 -15.39 -6.76
CA GLY A 28 -5.41 -16.81 -6.53
C GLY A 28 -4.12 -17.35 -7.14
N ASP A 29 -3.02 -16.61 -7.04
CA ASP A 29 -1.68 -17.02 -7.38
C ASP A 29 -1.12 -17.81 -6.20
N GLY A 30 -1.72 -18.97 -5.92
CA GLY A 30 -1.11 -19.93 -5.00
C GLY A 30 0.30 -20.35 -5.46
N MET A 31 0.79 -21.50 -5.00
CA MET A 31 2.06 -22.05 -5.54
C MET A 31 2.07 -22.23 -7.07
N GLY A 32 0.89 -22.24 -7.72
CA GLY A 32 0.73 -22.21 -9.16
C GLY A 32 1.09 -20.87 -9.84
N GLY A 33 0.90 -19.72 -9.18
CA GLY A 33 1.31 -18.40 -9.71
C GLY A 33 2.82 -18.17 -9.58
N LEU A 34 3.44 -18.73 -8.52
CA LEU A 34 4.89 -18.80 -8.37
C LEU A 34 5.55 -19.72 -9.41
N ALA A 35 4.93 -20.86 -9.73
CA ALA A 35 5.36 -21.74 -10.83
C ALA A 35 5.12 -21.12 -12.22
N ALA A 36 4.12 -20.24 -12.34
CA ALA A 36 3.81 -19.47 -13.53
C ALA A 36 4.63 -18.18 -13.65
N SER A 37 5.78 -18.06 -12.96
CA SER A 37 6.77 -16.97 -13.17
C SER A 37 7.33 -16.90 -14.60
N GLY A 38 6.87 -17.76 -15.52
CA GLY A 38 7.09 -17.68 -16.97
C GLY A 38 5.84 -17.32 -17.81
N SER A 39 4.65 -17.16 -17.22
CA SER A 39 3.43 -16.89 -17.99
C SER A 39 3.16 -15.38 -18.12
N SER A 40 3.48 -14.92 -19.33
CA SER A 40 2.80 -13.83 -20.02
C SER A 40 3.14 -12.41 -19.56
N MET A 41 4.12 -11.86 -20.27
CA MET A 41 4.29 -10.42 -20.60
C MET A 41 3.04 -9.77 -21.25
N PHE A 42 1.87 -10.43 -21.24
CA PHE A 42 0.60 -10.02 -21.86
C PHE A 42 -0.58 -10.15 -20.88
N SER A 43 -0.35 -9.99 -19.57
CA SER A 43 -1.46 -9.79 -18.63
C SER A 43 -1.98 -8.36 -18.76
N SER A 44 -3.11 -8.18 -19.44
CA SER A 44 -3.91 -6.96 -19.32
C SER A 44 -4.61 -6.97 -17.96
N ALA A 45 -3.87 -6.67 -16.89
CA ALA A 45 -4.49 -6.29 -15.63
C ALA A 45 -5.49 -5.17 -15.92
N SER A 46 -6.70 -5.27 -15.38
CA SER A 46 -7.72 -4.25 -15.60
C SER A 46 -7.15 -2.88 -15.19
N SER A 47 -7.44 -1.82 -15.95
CA SER A 47 -6.93 -0.47 -15.67
C SER A 47 -7.26 -0.01 -14.23
N ALA A 48 -8.36 -0.52 -13.67
CA ALA A 48 -8.76 -0.33 -12.29
C ALA A 48 -7.77 -0.98 -11.29
N GLU A 49 -7.29 -2.20 -11.55
CA GLU A 49 -6.33 -2.89 -10.69
C GLU A 49 -4.94 -2.25 -10.73
N ALA A 50 -4.51 -1.78 -11.91
CA ALA A 50 -3.25 -1.05 -12.05
C ALA A 50 -3.29 0.26 -11.23
N THR A 51 -4.43 0.95 -11.27
CA THR A 51 -4.66 2.18 -10.49
C THR A 51 -4.70 1.90 -8.98
N LEU A 52 -5.40 0.84 -8.56
CA LEU A 52 -5.48 0.41 -7.16
C LEU A 52 -4.10 0.03 -6.60
N ASN A 53 -3.28 -0.66 -7.38
CA ASN A 53 -1.92 -1.02 -7.01
C ASN A 53 -1.04 0.23 -6.84
N LYS A 54 -1.12 1.18 -7.78
CA LYS A 54 -0.37 2.45 -7.69
C LYS A 54 -0.79 3.27 -6.46
N ALA A 55 -2.09 3.33 -6.19
CA ALA A 55 -2.63 4.00 -5.00
C ALA A 55 -2.14 3.34 -3.70
N THR A 56 -2.06 2.01 -3.67
CA THR A 56 -1.59 1.25 -2.49
C THR A 56 -0.12 1.46 -2.24
N TRP A 57 0.71 1.43 -3.29
CA TRP A 57 2.13 1.76 -3.17
C TRP A 57 2.37 3.18 -2.67
N PHE A 58 1.60 4.14 -3.17
CA PHE A 58 1.69 5.53 -2.70
C PHE A 58 1.29 5.63 -1.22
N ALA A 59 0.17 5.03 -0.83
CA ALA A 59 -0.30 5.01 0.55
C ALA A 59 0.71 4.30 1.48
N LEU A 60 1.36 3.23 1.01
CA LEU A 60 2.37 2.48 1.76
C LEU A 60 3.62 3.34 2.00
N ALA A 61 4.15 3.96 0.95
CA ALA A 61 5.29 4.86 1.05
C ALA A 61 5.00 6.04 1.98
N MET A 62 3.78 6.61 1.91
CA MET A 62 3.33 7.68 2.78
C MET A 62 3.27 7.23 4.25
N PHE A 63 2.64 6.07 4.52
CA PHE A 63 2.52 5.51 5.87
C PHE A 63 3.89 5.24 6.49
N LEU A 64 4.78 4.58 5.75
CA LEU A 64 6.15 4.27 6.22
C LEU A 64 6.99 5.54 6.39
N GLY A 65 6.89 6.50 5.47
CA GLY A 65 7.58 7.78 5.57
C GLY A 65 7.19 8.54 6.84
N ILE A 66 5.89 8.63 7.12
CA ILE A 66 5.38 9.27 8.34
C ILE A 66 5.79 8.46 9.59
N ALA A 67 5.80 7.12 9.53
CA ALA A 67 6.25 6.27 10.64
C ALA A 67 7.71 6.56 11.02
N VAL A 68 8.59 6.68 10.02
CA VAL A 68 10.01 7.03 10.24
C VAL A 68 10.13 8.42 10.84
N VAL A 69 9.40 9.41 10.33
CA VAL A 69 9.44 10.79 10.85
C VAL A 69 8.98 10.87 12.30
N LEU A 70 7.89 10.19 12.67
CA LEU A 70 7.42 10.14 14.07
C LEU A 70 8.41 9.39 14.96
N SER A 71 8.99 8.29 14.47
CA SER A 71 9.91 7.47 15.25
C SER A 71 11.29 8.10 15.44
N ALA A 72 11.77 8.91 14.49
CA ALA A 72 13.11 9.47 14.52
C ALA A 72 13.28 10.64 15.52
N GLY A 73 12.18 11.19 16.05
CA GLY A 73 12.22 12.28 17.03
C GLY A 73 12.77 13.60 16.47
N TRP A 74 12.77 13.78 15.15
CA TRP A 74 13.26 14.99 14.49
C TRP A 74 12.37 16.21 14.71
N LEU A 75 11.07 15.98 14.93
CA LEU A 75 10.08 17.02 15.19
C LEU A 75 9.82 17.10 16.70
N LYS A 76 9.83 18.33 17.25
CA LYS A 76 9.48 18.63 18.66
C LYS A 76 8.12 19.33 18.73
#